data_AF-A0A7Y9E2W2-F1
#
_entry.id   AF-A0A7Y9E2W2-F1
#
_cell.length_a   1.000
_cell.length_b   1.000
_cell.length_c   1.000
_cell.angle_alpha   90.00
_cell.angle_beta   90.00
_cell.angle_gamma   90.00
#
_symmetry.space_group_name_H-M   'P 1'
#
loop_
_entity.id
_entity.type
_entity.pdbx_description
1 polymer ?
#
loop_
_entity_poly.entity_id
_entity_poly.type
_entity_poly.pdbx_seq_one_letter_code
_entity_poly.pdbx_strand_id
1 'polypeptide(L)'
;MRPLQSVAMGLVIIALAARVHGYDVLADPAGWVLVLAGVRLLPRRPARAGTVRALAVLAGLAGLLSVPLWFPAVVAALEDADESLLWAATLPQLAFVAALTAGLARAATEQEDRAAAAWLRTASTLTVVAAVAPLAVYGAGQRALLVPTLLLATGVLVLVIWLLFSYAARPWARSASEQATGAAPPEGGTAPAA
;
A
#
# COMPACT_ATOMS: atom_id res chain seq x y z
N MET A 1 -14.30 -5.26 8.16
CA MET A 1 -13.08 -5.65 7.42
C MET A 1 -11.87 -5.21 8.20
N ARG A 2 -10.80 -6.02 8.26
CA ARG A 2 -9.57 -5.58 8.93
C ARG A 2 -8.90 -4.46 8.13
N PRO A 3 -8.25 -3.47 8.78
CA PRO A 3 -7.66 -2.33 8.09
C PRO A 3 -6.71 -2.74 6.95
N LEU A 4 -5.81 -3.70 7.21
CA LEU A 4 -4.87 -4.19 6.20
C LEU A 4 -5.54 -4.97 5.07
N GLN A 5 -6.67 -5.63 5.31
CA GLN A 5 -7.41 -6.30 4.24
C GLN A 5 -8.04 -5.28 3.28
N SER A 6 -8.55 -4.16 3.80
CA SER A 6 -9.06 -3.06 2.95
C SER A 6 -7.95 -2.46 2.09
N VAL A 7 -6.77 -2.22 2.67
CA VAL A 7 -5.60 -1.73 1.92
C VAL A 7 -5.15 -2.76 0.88
N ALA A 8 -5.01 -4.04 1.26
CA ALA A 8 -4.62 -5.11 0.35
C ALA A 8 -5.59 -5.25 -0.82
N MET A 9 -6.91 -5.22 -0.56
CA MET A 9 -7.93 -5.29 -1.59
C MET A 9 -7.87 -4.09 -2.54
N GLY A 10 -7.66 -2.88 -2.00
CA GLY A 10 -7.46 -1.69 -2.84
C GLY A 10 -6.22 -1.81 -3.74
N LEU A 11 -5.11 -2.34 -3.21
CA LEU A 11 -3.91 -2.61 -4.02
C LEU A 11 -4.12 -3.73 -5.04
N VAL A 12 -4.94 -4.75 -4.76
CA VAL A 12 -5.35 -5.76 -5.74
C VAL A 12 -6.12 -5.12 -6.88
N ILE A 13 -7.03 -4.20 -6.57
CA ILE A 13 -7.80 -3.49 -7.59
C ILE A 13 -6.88 -2.65 -8.47
N ILE A 14 -5.94 -1.92 -7.87
CA ILE A 14 -4.93 -1.13 -8.61
C ILE A 14 -3.98 -2.02 -9.43
N ALA A 15 -3.67 -3.22 -8.94
CA ALA A 15 -2.74 -4.14 -9.62
C ALA A 15 -3.39 -4.85 -10.82
N LEU A 16 -4.71 -5.04 -10.78
CA LEU A 16 -5.45 -5.79 -11.78
C LEU A 16 -6.02 -4.83 -12.83
N ALA A 17 -5.35 -4.74 -13.97
CA ALA A 17 -5.87 -3.98 -15.10
C ALA A 17 -6.86 -4.81 -15.93
N ALA A 18 -8.10 -4.33 -16.05
CA ALA A 18 -9.14 -4.91 -16.90
C ALA A 18 -9.44 -3.96 -18.06
N ARG A 19 -8.60 -3.99 -19.10
CA ARG A 19 -8.68 -3.03 -20.21
C ARG A 19 -9.80 -3.36 -21.19
N VAL A 20 -10.76 -2.44 -21.34
CA VAL A 20 -11.83 -2.50 -22.35
C VAL A 20 -11.87 -1.15 -23.09
N HIS A 21 -11.68 -1.17 -24.41
CA HIS A 21 -11.62 0.04 -25.26
C HIS A 21 -10.60 1.09 -24.78
N GLY A 22 -9.48 0.66 -24.20
CA GLY A 22 -8.42 1.54 -23.67
C GLY A 22 -8.68 2.09 -22.27
N TYR A 23 -9.87 1.88 -21.70
CA TYR A 23 -10.18 2.21 -20.31
C TYR A 23 -9.93 1.01 -19.42
N ASP A 24 -9.49 1.26 -18.19
CA ASP A 24 -9.43 0.25 -17.15
C ASP A 24 -10.78 0.14 -16.43
N VAL A 25 -11.47 -0.99 -16.60
CA VAL A 25 -12.75 -1.26 -15.94
C VAL A 25 -12.53 -1.45 -14.43
N LEU A 26 -11.34 -1.89 -14.02
CA LEU A 26 -10.91 -1.89 -12.64
C LEU A 26 -10.24 -0.54 -12.34
N ALA A 27 -11.07 0.49 -12.23
CA ALA A 27 -10.58 1.85 -12.10
C ALA A 27 -9.72 2.02 -10.82
N ASP A 28 -8.44 2.37 -11.01
CA ASP A 28 -7.49 2.72 -9.95
C ASP A 28 -8.07 3.65 -8.86
N PRO A 29 -8.90 4.66 -9.18
CA PRO A 29 -9.53 5.50 -8.16
C PRO A 29 -10.34 4.71 -7.13
N ALA A 30 -11.04 3.64 -7.54
CA ALA A 30 -11.81 2.80 -6.62
C ALA A 30 -10.89 2.04 -5.66
N GLY A 31 -9.75 1.55 -6.15
CA GLY A 31 -8.73 0.92 -5.32
C GLY A 31 -8.15 1.91 -4.30
N TRP A 32 -7.86 3.15 -4.70
CA TRP A 32 -7.38 4.19 -3.79
C TRP A 32 -8.39 4.59 -2.71
N VAL A 33 -9.68 4.59 -3.01
CA VAL A 33 -10.74 4.79 -2.00
C VAL A 33 -10.67 3.70 -0.92
N LEU A 34 -10.49 2.44 -1.30
CA LEU A 34 -10.35 1.32 -0.36
C LEU A 34 -9.04 1.38 0.44
N VAL A 35 -7.95 1.82 -0.19
CA VAL A 35 -6.68 2.09 0.49
C VAL A 35 -6.85 3.18 1.56
N LEU A 36 -7.47 4.31 1.19
CA LEU A 36 -7.73 5.41 2.12
C LEU A 36 -8.63 4.98 3.28
N ALA A 37 -9.67 4.19 3.00
CA ALA A 37 -10.54 3.62 4.05
C ALA A 37 -9.73 2.76 5.02
N GLY A 38 -8.87 1.86 4.52
CA GLY A 38 -8.01 1.03 5.35
C GLY A 38 -7.00 1.82 6.18
N VAL A 39 -6.34 2.82 5.58
CA VAL A 39 -5.38 3.70 6.28
C VAL A 39 -6.06 4.48 7.40
N ARG A 40 -7.30 4.96 7.18
CA ARG A 40 -8.06 5.70 8.21
C ARG A 40 -8.40 4.85 9.43
N LEU A 41 -8.52 3.52 9.26
CA LEU A 41 -8.84 2.55 10.31
C LEU A 41 -7.60 2.04 11.07
N LEU A 42 -6.38 2.41 10.65
CA LEU A 42 -5.16 2.03 11.35
C LEU A 42 -5.09 2.69 12.74
N PRO A 43 -4.49 2.03 13.75
CA PRO A 43 -4.36 2.58 15.10
C PRO A 43 -3.60 3.91 15.12
N ARG A 44 -4.28 4.97 15.55
CA ARG A 44 -3.68 6.30 15.76
C ARG A 44 -3.10 6.40 17.17
N ARG A 45 -1.99 5.72 17.41
CA ARG A 45 -1.18 6.01 18.60
C ARG A 45 -0.53 7.39 18.43
N PRO A 46 -0.33 8.19 19.49
CA PRO A 46 0.26 9.53 19.39
C PRO A 46 1.59 9.51 18.63
N ALA A 47 2.45 8.52 18.92
CA ALA A 47 3.73 8.32 18.26
C ALA A 47 3.65 7.96 16.75
N ARG A 48 2.48 7.57 16.24
CA ARG A 48 2.28 7.15 14.84
C ARG A 48 1.30 8.04 14.07
N ALA A 49 0.75 9.09 14.69
CA ALA A 49 -0.19 10.00 14.05
C ALA A 49 0.40 10.70 12.82
N GLY A 50 1.67 11.12 12.91
CA GLY A 50 2.40 11.70 11.78
C GLY A 50 2.54 10.74 10.60
N THR A 51 2.90 9.48 10.86
CA THR A 51 3.02 8.43 9.84
C THR A 51 1.68 8.13 9.16
N VAL A 52 0.60 7.99 9.94
CA VAL A 52 -0.75 7.74 9.37
C VAL A 52 -1.21 8.91 8.50
N ARG A 53 -0.90 10.16 8.91
CA ARG A 53 -1.19 11.35 8.09
C ARG A 53 -0.38 11.35 6.80
N ALA A 54 0.92 11.05 6.86
CA ALA A 54 1.76 10.96 5.67
C ALA A 54 1.24 9.88 4.69
N LEU A 55 0.86 8.71 5.20
CA LEU A 55 0.24 7.65 4.38
C LEU A 55 -1.07 8.11 3.73
N ALA A 56 -1.93 8.82 4.46
CA ALA A 56 -3.17 9.35 3.91
C ALA A 56 -2.92 10.40 2.82
N VAL A 57 -1.91 11.26 2.99
CA VAL A 57 -1.51 12.25 1.97
C VAL A 57 -0.97 11.54 0.73
N LEU A 58 -0.07 10.57 0.88
CA LEU A 58 0.49 9.83 -0.25
C LEU A 58 -0.58 9.04 -1.02
N ALA A 59 -1.47 8.35 -0.31
CA ALA A 59 -2.60 7.65 -0.93
C ALA A 59 -3.57 8.62 -1.61
N GLY A 60 -3.79 9.81 -1.03
CA GLY A 60 -4.60 10.87 -1.63
C GLY A 60 -3.98 11.42 -2.91
N LEU A 61 -2.67 11.67 -2.92
CA LEU A 61 -1.94 12.12 -4.10
C LEU A 61 -1.94 11.07 -5.21
N ALA A 62 -1.68 9.80 -4.86
CA ALA A 62 -1.72 8.71 -5.81
C ALA A 62 -3.13 8.52 -6.40
N GLY A 63 -4.17 8.57 -5.55
CA GLY A 63 -5.56 8.58 -5.99
C GLY A 63 -5.88 9.76 -6.91
N LEU A 64 -5.42 10.97 -6.57
CA LEU A 64 -5.64 12.16 -7.39
C LEU A 64 -5.01 12.05 -8.78
N LEU A 65 -3.79 11.50 -8.87
CA LEU A 65 -3.10 11.26 -10.14
C LEU A 65 -3.73 10.11 -10.93
N SER A 66 -4.32 9.11 -10.27
CA SER A 66 -5.00 8.01 -10.93
C SER A 66 -6.26 8.43 -11.70
N VAL A 67 -6.93 9.52 -11.28
CA VAL A 67 -8.15 10.01 -11.94
C VAL A 67 -7.91 10.48 -13.38
N PRO A 68 -6.97 11.41 -13.67
CA PRO A 68 -6.69 11.81 -15.05
C PRO A 68 -6.03 10.67 -15.86
N LEU A 69 -5.19 9.84 -15.23
CA LEU A 69 -4.54 8.71 -15.90
C LEU A 69 -5.51 7.59 -16.31
N TRP A 70 -6.72 7.57 -15.76
CA TRP A 70 -7.77 6.65 -16.20
C TRP A 70 -8.24 6.92 -17.64
N PHE A 71 -8.04 8.14 -18.15
CA PHE A 71 -8.36 8.50 -19.53
C PHE A 71 -7.20 8.14 -20.47
N PRO A 72 -7.41 7.27 -21.48
CA PRO A 72 -6.33 6.85 -22.38
C PRO A 72 -5.72 8.02 -23.16
N ALA A 73 -6.50 9.07 -23.44
CA ALA A 73 -6.01 10.28 -24.10
C ALA A 73 -4.95 11.03 -23.26
N VAL A 74 -5.08 11.02 -21.93
CA VAL A 74 -4.10 11.65 -21.04
C VAL A 74 -2.81 10.83 -21.00
N VAL A 75 -2.94 9.50 -20.94
CA VAL A 75 -1.79 8.59 -20.99
C VAL A 75 -1.02 8.76 -22.29
N ALA A 76 -1.71 8.74 -23.44
CA ALA A 76 -1.08 8.95 -24.75
C ALA A 76 -0.40 10.33 -24.85
N ALA A 77 -1.05 11.39 -24.37
CA ALA A 77 -0.44 12.73 -24.37
C ALA A 77 0.80 12.83 -23.47
N LEU A 78 0.86 12.08 -22.37
CA LEU A 78 2.04 12.00 -21.50
C LEU A 78 3.17 11.20 -22.17
N GLU A 79 2.86 10.06 -22.80
CA GLU A 79 3.83 9.25 -23.55
C GLU A 79 4.44 10.03 -24.73
N ASP A 80 3.61 10.77 -25.47
CA ASP A 80 4.05 11.60 -26.59
C ASP A 80 4.95 12.76 -26.13
N ALA A 81 4.74 13.26 -24.91
CA ALA A 81 5.57 14.31 -24.34
C ALA A 81 6.89 13.77 -23.80
N ASP A 82 6.84 12.82 -22.86
CA ASP A 82 7.99 12.13 -22.27
C ASP A 82 7.53 10.94 -21.39
N GLU A 83 8.02 9.73 -21.69
CA GLU A 83 7.71 8.49 -20.94
C GLU A 83 8.04 8.59 -19.44
N SER A 84 9.01 9.44 -19.05
CA SER A 84 9.36 9.70 -17.65
C SER A 84 8.23 10.37 -16.86
N LEU A 85 7.27 11.03 -17.51
CA LEU A 85 6.12 11.64 -16.83
C LEU A 85 5.16 10.58 -16.29
N LEU A 86 4.93 9.50 -17.04
CA LEU A 86 4.13 8.37 -16.56
C LEU A 86 4.81 7.71 -15.36
N TRP A 87 6.12 7.50 -15.41
CA TRP A 87 6.88 7.02 -14.27
C TRP A 87 6.74 7.95 -13.06
N ALA A 88 6.94 9.26 -13.25
CA ALA A 88 6.84 10.25 -12.17
C ALA A 88 5.45 10.25 -11.51
N ALA A 89 4.39 10.03 -12.30
CA ALA A 89 3.03 9.96 -11.79
C ALA A 89 2.78 8.74 -10.87
N THR A 90 3.58 7.67 -11.00
CA THR A 90 3.52 6.50 -10.09
C THR A 90 4.29 6.67 -8.79
N LEU A 91 5.12 7.73 -8.65
CA LEU A 91 5.95 7.92 -7.46
C LEU A 91 5.16 8.03 -6.16
N PRO A 92 4.00 8.74 -6.09
CA PRO A 92 3.21 8.78 -4.87
C PRO A 92 2.71 7.40 -4.44
N GLN A 93 2.38 6.52 -5.38
CA GLN A 93 1.99 5.14 -5.11
C GLN A 93 3.15 4.32 -4.53
N LEU A 94 4.34 4.40 -5.14
CA LEU A 94 5.51 3.68 -4.66
C LEU A 94 5.97 4.20 -3.29
N ALA A 95 5.94 5.51 -3.09
CA ALA A 95 6.20 6.14 -1.80
C ALA A 95 5.20 5.68 -0.73
N PHE A 96 3.91 5.58 -1.07
CA PHE A 96 2.89 5.05 -0.18
C PHE A 96 3.21 3.60 0.25
N VAL A 97 3.50 2.72 -0.71
CA VAL A 97 3.79 1.30 -0.45
C VAL A 97 5.05 1.12 0.41
N ALA A 98 6.11 1.87 0.10
CA ALA A 98 7.35 1.85 0.88
C ALA A 98 7.13 2.37 2.31
N ALA A 99 6.42 3.50 2.46
CA ALA A 99 6.11 4.07 3.77
C ALA A 99 5.21 3.13 4.61
N LEU A 100 4.23 2.48 3.98
CA LEU A 100 3.32 1.54 4.64
C LEU A 100 4.10 0.34 5.18
N THR A 101 4.89 -0.31 4.32
CA THR A 101 5.68 -1.49 4.70
C THR A 101 6.72 -1.16 5.77
N ALA A 102 7.41 -0.02 5.66
CA ALA A 102 8.33 0.46 6.70
C ALA A 102 7.62 0.75 8.04
N GLY A 103 6.44 1.37 7.99
CA GLY A 103 5.63 1.63 9.18
C GLY A 103 5.17 0.35 9.88
N LEU A 104 4.73 -0.66 9.10
CA LEU A 104 4.35 -1.96 9.62
C LEU A 104 5.56 -2.74 10.16
N ALA A 105 6.74 -2.63 9.54
CA ALA A 105 7.96 -3.26 10.04
C ALA A 105 8.36 -2.72 11.42
N ARG A 106 8.23 -1.41 11.63
CA ARG A 106 8.44 -0.79 12.95
C ARG A 106 7.42 -1.30 13.96
N ALA A 107 6.15 -1.38 13.56
CA ALA A 107 5.09 -1.90 14.43
C ALA A 107 5.29 -3.37 14.83
N ALA A 108 5.76 -4.21 13.89
CA ALA A 108 6.12 -5.60 14.16
C ALA A 108 7.34 -5.70 15.09
N THR A 109 8.35 -4.84 14.90
CA THR A 109 9.56 -4.79 15.74
C THR A 109 9.22 -4.42 17.19
N GLU A 110 8.33 -3.45 17.40
CA GLU A 110 7.84 -3.06 18.74
C GLU A 110 7.07 -4.17 19.48
N GLN A 111 6.62 -5.19 18.75
CA GLN A 111 5.95 -6.39 19.30
C GLN A 111 6.85 -7.63 19.21
N GLU A 112 8.14 -7.44 18.96
CA GLU A 112 9.16 -8.49 18.86
C GLU A 112 8.92 -9.54 17.75
N ASP A 113 8.04 -9.25 16.78
CA ASP A 113 7.77 -10.08 15.61
C ASP A 113 8.86 -9.86 14.54
N ARG A 114 10.06 -10.41 14.80
CA ARG A 114 11.27 -10.19 13.99
C ARG A 114 11.12 -10.72 12.56
N ALA A 115 10.41 -11.83 12.37
CA ALA A 115 10.19 -12.45 11.07
C ALA A 115 9.32 -11.56 10.18
N ALA A 116 8.18 -11.08 10.69
CA ALA A 116 7.32 -10.17 9.95
C ALA A 116 8.04 -8.84 9.66
N ALA A 117 8.77 -8.31 10.63
CA ALA A 117 9.56 -7.09 10.47
C ALA A 117 10.62 -7.21 9.37
N ALA A 118 11.31 -8.35 9.27
CA ALA A 118 12.30 -8.60 8.23
C ALA A 118 11.67 -8.59 6.84
N TRP A 119 10.60 -9.36 6.63
CA TRP A 119 9.90 -9.40 5.34
C TRP A 119 9.35 -8.04 4.92
N LEU A 120 8.79 -7.27 5.86
CA LEU A 120 8.27 -5.93 5.58
C LEU A 120 9.39 -4.93 5.24
N ARG A 121 10.56 -5.02 5.90
CA ARG A 121 11.74 -4.23 5.52
C ARG A 121 12.23 -4.60 4.13
N THR A 122 12.31 -5.89 3.81
CA THR A 122 12.69 -6.36 2.48
C THR A 122 11.73 -5.82 1.42
N ALA A 123 10.42 -5.91 1.64
CA ALA A 123 9.41 -5.36 0.73
C ALA A 123 9.54 -3.84 0.56
N SER A 124 9.79 -3.10 1.65
CA SER A 124 10.05 -1.66 1.59
C SER A 124 11.29 -1.35 0.74
N THR A 125 12.40 -2.05 0.96
CA THR A 125 13.64 -1.85 0.21
C THR A 125 13.45 -2.18 -1.27
N LEU A 126 12.81 -3.31 -1.59
CA LEU A 126 12.52 -3.67 -2.98
C LEU A 126 11.61 -2.65 -3.66
N THR A 127 10.64 -2.08 -2.95
CA THR A 127 9.78 -1.01 -3.48
C THR A 127 10.58 0.25 -3.82
N VAL A 128 11.50 0.64 -2.94
CA VAL A 128 12.40 1.78 -3.20
C VAL A 128 13.32 1.51 -4.39
N VAL A 129 13.88 0.30 -4.48
CA VAL A 129 14.68 -0.11 -5.65
C VAL A 129 13.84 -0.06 -6.92
N ALA A 130 12.61 -0.57 -6.91
CA ALA A 130 11.69 -0.50 -8.04
C ALA A 130 11.33 0.93 -8.44
N ALA A 131 11.24 1.86 -7.47
CA ALA A 131 10.98 3.28 -7.74
C ALA A 131 12.15 3.99 -8.41
N VAL A 132 13.37 3.63 -8.05
CA VAL A 132 14.61 4.26 -8.55
C VAL A 132 15.13 3.58 -9.82
N ALA A 133 14.84 2.30 -10.04
CA ALA A 133 15.31 1.52 -11.18
C ALA A 133 15.03 2.17 -12.55
N PRO A 134 13.85 2.79 -12.80
CA PRO A 134 13.59 3.51 -14.06
C PRO A 134 14.56 4.66 -14.34
N LEU A 135 15.19 5.26 -13.31
CA LEU A 135 16.23 6.27 -13.53
C LEU A 135 17.48 5.68 -14.21
N ALA A 136 17.81 4.42 -13.93
CA ALA A 136 18.89 3.74 -14.64
C ALA A 136 18.47 3.38 -16.07
N VAL A 137 17.22 2.99 -16.28
CA VAL A 137 16.68 2.65 -17.60
C VAL A 137 16.65 3.86 -18.52
N TYR A 138 15.99 4.94 -18.09
CA TYR A 138 15.80 6.15 -18.89
C TYR A 138 17.02 7.06 -18.85
N GLY A 139 17.68 7.20 -17.69
CA GLY A 139 18.83 8.08 -17.53
C GLY A 139 20.14 7.53 -18.10
N ALA A 140 20.36 6.21 -18.09
CA ALA A 140 21.56 5.59 -18.66
C ALA A 140 21.29 4.88 -20.01
N GLY A 141 20.08 5.00 -20.56
CA GLY A 141 19.69 4.43 -21.85
C GLY A 141 19.67 2.90 -21.90
N GLN A 142 19.69 2.22 -20.75
CA GLN A 142 19.78 0.76 -20.67
C GLN A 142 18.42 0.10 -20.86
N ARG A 143 17.93 0.06 -22.10
CA ARG A 143 16.66 -0.60 -22.47
C ARG A 143 16.60 -2.09 -22.06
N ALA A 144 17.75 -2.77 -21.93
CA ALA A 144 17.81 -4.15 -21.45
C ALA A 144 17.25 -4.33 -20.02
N LEU A 145 17.23 -3.26 -19.22
CA LEU A 145 16.72 -3.27 -17.85
C LEU A 145 15.21 -3.01 -17.75
N LEU A 146 14.52 -2.70 -18.86
CA LEU A 146 13.07 -2.45 -18.87
C LEU A 146 12.29 -3.65 -18.29
N VAL A 147 12.46 -4.83 -18.90
CA VAL A 147 11.73 -6.05 -18.49
C VAL A 147 12.07 -6.45 -17.05
N PRO A 148 13.34 -6.52 -16.62
CA PRO A 148 13.69 -6.77 -15.22
C PRO A 148 13.04 -5.78 -14.24
N THR A 149 12.99 -4.49 -14.60
CA THR A 149 12.40 -3.45 -13.74
C THR A 149 10.90 -3.64 -13.58
N LEU A 150 10.20 -3.94 -14.68
CA LEU A 150 8.77 -4.26 -14.64
C LEU A 150 8.48 -5.50 -13.80
N LEU A 151 9.24 -6.58 -14.01
CA LEU A 151 9.10 -7.82 -13.24
C LEU A 151 9.34 -7.59 -11.74
N LEU A 152 10.35 -6.79 -11.39
CA LEU A 152 10.63 -6.41 -10.01
C LEU A 152 9.45 -5.63 -9.40
N ALA A 153 8.93 -4.62 -10.11
CA ALA A 153 7.81 -3.80 -9.65
C ALA A 153 6.53 -4.63 -9.45
N THR A 154 6.20 -5.50 -10.40
CA THR A 154 5.06 -6.41 -10.27
C THR A 154 5.27 -7.41 -9.14
N GLY A 155 6.45 -8.03 -9.05
CA GLY A 155 6.77 -9.02 -8.03
C GLY A 155 6.72 -8.43 -6.62
N VAL A 156 7.22 -7.22 -6.41
CA VAL A 156 7.16 -6.55 -5.10
C VAL A 156 5.72 -6.17 -4.74
N LEU A 157 4.90 -5.73 -5.69
CA LEU A 157 3.49 -5.42 -5.44
C LEU A 157 2.71 -6.67 -5.00
N VAL A 158 2.91 -7.79 -5.70
CA VAL A 158 2.30 -9.09 -5.33
C VAL A 158 2.77 -9.54 -3.95
N LEU A 159 4.07 -9.43 -3.67
CA LEU A 159 4.64 -9.74 -2.35
C LEU A 159 3.98 -8.88 -1.26
N VAL A 160 3.84 -7.57 -1.47
CA VAL A 160 3.21 -6.66 -0.51
C VAL A 160 1.75 -7.05 -0.27
N ILE A 161 0.97 -7.27 -1.32
CA ILE A 161 -0.42 -7.72 -1.21
C ILE A 161 -0.52 -9.00 -0.37
N TRP A 162 0.32 -9.99 -0.67
CA TRP A 162 0.37 -11.24 0.08
C TRP A 162 0.73 -11.04 1.56
N LEU A 163 1.73 -10.20 1.87
CA LEU A 163 2.11 -9.88 3.24
C LEU A 163 0.99 -9.17 3.99
N LEU A 164 0.29 -8.23 3.35
CA LEU A 164 -0.82 -7.50 3.98
C LEU A 164 -1.99 -8.43 4.34
N PHE A 165 -2.35 -9.37 3.45
CA PHE A 165 -3.36 -10.38 3.76
C PHE A 165 -2.89 -11.33 4.88
N SER A 166 -1.66 -11.82 4.78
CA SER A 166 -1.08 -12.79 5.73
C SER A 166 -0.94 -12.20 7.14
N TYR A 167 -0.64 -10.91 7.24
CA TYR A 167 -0.44 -10.22 8.51
C TYR A 167 -1.66 -9.46 9.03
N ALA A 168 -2.78 -9.47 8.29
CA ALA A 168 -3.99 -8.75 8.69
C ALA A 168 -4.52 -9.15 10.08
N ALA A 169 -4.30 -10.40 10.51
CA ALA A 169 -4.75 -10.90 11.82
C ALA A 169 -3.86 -10.51 13.00
N ARG A 170 -2.65 -10.01 12.73
CA ARG A 170 -1.61 -9.80 13.75
C ARG A 170 -2.01 -8.68 14.72
N PRO A 171 -1.65 -8.78 16.02
CA PRO A 171 -2.09 -7.81 17.03
C PRO A 171 -1.71 -6.36 16.69
N TRP A 172 -0.52 -6.14 16.12
CA TRP A 172 -0.02 -4.83 15.70
C TRP A 172 -0.73 -4.25 14.46
N ALA A 173 -1.55 -5.04 13.76
CA ALA A 173 -2.28 -4.67 12.55
C ALA A 173 -3.79 -4.45 12.75
N ARG A 174 -4.33 -4.82 13.91
CA ARG A 174 -5.76 -4.70 14.22
C ARG A 174 -6.19 -3.24 14.39
N SER A 175 -7.45 -2.94 14.09
CA SER A 175 -7.99 -1.59 14.28
C SER A 175 -8.04 -1.19 15.76
N ALA A 176 -8.17 0.11 16.02
CA ALA A 176 -8.35 0.61 17.38
C ALA A 176 -9.63 0.04 18.06
N SER A 177 -10.70 -0.17 17.28
CA SER A 177 -11.95 -0.74 17.80
C SER A 177 -11.80 -2.21 18.20
N GLU A 178 -11.11 -3.02 17.39
CA GLU A 178 -10.85 -4.43 17.70
C GLU A 178 -9.94 -4.61 18.93
N GLN A 179 -9.01 -3.70 19.15
CA GLN A 179 -8.15 -3.71 20.34
C GLN A 179 -8.94 -3.37 21.61
N ALA A 180 -9.93 -2.48 21.54
CA ALA A 180 -10.76 -2.09 22.68
C ALA A 180 -11.72 -3.21 23.13
N THR A 181 -12.32 -3.95 22.18
CA THR A 181 -13.25 -5.06 22.50
C THR A 181 -12.54 -6.25 23.17
N GLY A 182 -11.29 -6.52 22.82
CA GLY A 182 -10.51 -7.61 23.44
C GLY A 182 -10.01 -7.31 24.86
N ALA A 183 -10.11 -6.05 25.32
CA ALA A 183 -9.64 -5.61 26.64
C ALA A 183 -10.77 -5.50 27.69
N ALA A 184 -12.03 -5.69 27.31
CA ALA A 184 -13.15 -5.70 28.26
C ALA A 184 -13.13 -7.02 29.09
N PRO A 185 -13.09 -6.96 30.43
CA PRO A 185 -13.29 -8.15 31.26
C PRO A 185 -14.73 -8.69 31.05
N PRO A 186 -14.98 -9.99 31.24
CA PRO A 186 -16.35 -10.51 31.27
C PRO A 186 -17.08 -9.88 32.46
N GLU A 187 -17.98 -8.93 32.18
CA GLU A 187 -18.95 -8.47 33.15
C GLU A 187 -19.95 -9.60 33.46
N GLY A 188 -20.11 -9.94 34.73
CA GLY A 188 -21.31 -10.63 35.21
C GLY A 188 -21.19 -12.13 35.51
N GLY A 189 -20.26 -12.53 36.37
CA GLY A 189 -20.37 -13.78 37.13
C GLY A 189 -20.76 -13.48 38.58
N THR A 190 -22.02 -13.08 38.84
CA THR A 190 -22.52 -12.99 40.22
C THR A 190 -22.63 -14.38 40.81
N ALA A 191 -21.73 -14.72 41.75
CA ALA A 191 -21.94 -15.83 42.65
C ALA A 191 -23.13 -15.50 43.58
N PRO A 192 -24.19 -16.32 43.63
CA PRO A 192 -25.17 -16.16 44.69
C PRO A 192 -24.55 -16.65 46.01
N ALA A 193 -24.56 -15.77 47.00
CA ALA A 193 -24.31 -16.13 48.39
C ALA A 193 -25.58 -16.80 48.95
N ALA A 194 -25.46 -18.07 49.34
CA ALA A 194 -26.15 -18.73 50.46
C ALA A 194 -25.61 -20.15 50.62
#